data_AF-A0A1I7BQW7-F1
#
_entry.id   AF-A0A1I7BQW7-F1
#
_cell.length_a   1.000
_cell.length_b   1.000
_cell.length_c   1.000
_cell.angle_alpha   90.00
_cell.angle_beta   90.00
_cell.angle_gamma   90.00
#
_symmetry.space_group_name_H-M   'P 1'
#
loop_
_entity.id
_entity.type
_entity.pdbx_description
1 polymer ?
#
loop_
_entity_poly.entity_id
_entity_poly.type
_entity_poly.pdbx_seq_one_letter_code
_entity_poly.pdbx_strand_id
1 'polypeptide(L)'
;MKNKILSLLALSVLLFSCNKSEEASLRIRMTDAPGDYQEVNVEIEQVSAQIDADDPNQSGWYDLPTNQGIYDLLEYQDTNSFEVAYDASLPVGVITELRFLLGDANTVLVDSVYYDLKTPSGQQSGLKIKNVNIPDDGVELLIDFDAEASVHQTGNGKYILKPVLKVVDTL
;
A
#
# COMPACT_ATOMS: atom_id res chain seq x y z
N MET A 1 -25.59 -16.11 -74.36
CA MET A 1 -26.06 -16.56 -73.03
C MET A 1 -24.90 -16.26 -72.07
N LYS A 2 -24.86 -15.16 -71.29
CA LYS A 2 -25.54 -14.94 -69.98
C LYS A 2 -25.37 -16.20 -69.10
N ASN A 3 -24.60 -16.26 -68.02
CA ASN A 3 -24.29 -15.29 -66.96
C ASN A 3 -22.91 -15.54 -66.30
N LYS A 4 -22.33 -14.46 -65.76
CA LYS A 4 -21.22 -14.47 -64.80
C LYS A 4 -21.74 -14.94 -63.44
N ILE A 5 -21.03 -15.86 -62.78
CA ILE A 5 -21.24 -16.13 -61.35
C ILE A 5 -19.94 -15.80 -60.62
N LEU A 6 -20.09 -14.74 -59.82
CA LEU A 6 -19.13 -14.10 -58.94
C LEU A 6 -19.13 -14.91 -57.63
N SER A 7 -18.03 -15.60 -57.33
CA SER A 7 -17.88 -16.25 -56.01
C SER A 7 -17.05 -15.36 -55.11
N LEU A 8 -17.72 -14.93 -54.03
CA LEU A 8 -17.32 -13.96 -53.04
C LEU A 8 -16.20 -14.53 -52.15
N LEU A 9 -15.03 -13.88 -52.15
CA LEU A 9 -13.94 -14.19 -51.22
C LEU A 9 -14.30 -13.60 -49.85
N ALA A 10 -14.70 -14.45 -48.90
CA ALA A 10 -14.95 -14.02 -47.53
C ALA A 10 -13.61 -13.79 -46.80
N LEU A 11 -13.18 -12.54 -46.76
CA LEU A 11 -12.03 -12.09 -45.98
C LEU A 11 -12.48 -11.88 -44.53
N SER A 12 -12.27 -12.88 -43.68
CA SER A 12 -12.48 -12.78 -42.24
C SER A 12 -11.44 -11.84 -41.63
N VAL A 13 -11.83 -10.58 -41.44
CA VAL A 13 -11.07 -9.60 -40.66
C VAL A 13 -11.13 -10.03 -39.20
N LEU A 14 -10.05 -10.61 -38.69
CA LEU A 14 -9.85 -10.80 -37.25
C LEU A 14 -9.58 -9.41 -36.64
N LEU A 15 -10.63 -8.78 -36.11
CA LEU A 15 -10.49 -7.61 -35.26
C LEU A 15 -9.88 -8.09 -33.94
N PHE A 16 -8.56 -7.94 -33.80
CA PHE A 16 -7.92 -7.92 -32.50
C PHE A 16 -8.39 -6.65 -31.78
N SER A 17 -9.42 -6.77 -30.95
CA SER A 17 -9.73 -5.77 -29.93
C SER A 17 -8.60 -5.81 -28.91
N CYS A 18 -7.61 -4.96 -29.11
CA CYS A 18 -6.59 -4.71 -28.10
C CYS A 18 -7.25 -3.82 -27.03
N ASN A 19 -7.82 -4.45 -26.01
CA ASN A 19 -8.20 -3.73 -24.79
C ASN A 19 -6.88 -3.29 -24.16
N LYS A 20 -6.48 -2.03 -24.33
CA LYS A 20 -5.47 -1.44 -23.47
C LYS A 20 -6.12 -1.33 -22.09
N SER A 21 -5.69 -2.13 -21.12
CA SER A 21 -5.89 -1.74 -19.73
C SER A 21 -5.07 -0.48 -19.51
N GLU A 22 -5.72 0.57 -19.05
CA GLU A 22 -5.04 1.77 -18.59
C GLU A 22 -4.52 1.42 -17.19
N GLU A 23 -3.20 1.32 -17.10
CA GLU A 23 -2.50 1.02 -15.86
C GLU A 23 -1.91 2.31 -15.32
N ALA A 24 -2.07 2.54 -14.02
CA ALA A 24 -1.61 3.74 -13.33
C ALA A 24 -0.61 3.37 -12.23
N SER A 25 0.35 4.27 -11.98
CA SER A 25 1.41 4.04 -11.00
C SER A 25 1.00 4.45 -9.59
N LEU A 26 1.21 3.59 -8.59
CA LEU A 26 1.06 3.92 -7.18
C LEU A 26 2.43 3.96 -6.48
N ARG A 27 2.67 5.04 -5.74
CA ARG A 27 3.79 5.17 -4.79
C ARG A 27 3.25 5.48 -3.40
N ILE A 28 3.88 4.91 -2.38
CA ILE A 28 3.51 5.14 -0.98
C ILE A 28 4.75 5.53 -0.19
N ARG A 29 4.64 6.65 0.51
CA ARG A 29 5.61 7.15 1.47
C ARG A 29 5.05 7.12 2.87
N MET A 30 5.93 6.98 3.85
CA MET A 30 5.57 6.91 5.26
C MET A 30 6.36 7.94 6.07
N THR A 31 5.65 8.58 7.00
CA THR A 31 6.14 9.55 7.99
C THR A 31 5.54 9.21 9.35
N ASP A 32 6.00 9.87 10.40
CA ASP A 32 5.45 9.81 11.75
C ASP A 32 5.24 11.23 12.32
N ALA A 33 4.37 11.31 13.32
CA ALA A 33 4.22 12.47 14.17
C ALA A 33 5.24 12.41 15.33
N PRO A 34 5.68 13.55 15.88
CA PRO A 34 6.58 13.54 17.05
C PRO A 34 6.00 12.74 18.23
N GLY A 35 6.82 11.88 18.83
CA GLY A 35 6.49 11.07 20.01
C GLY A 35 7.54 11.14 21.11
N ASP A 36 7.22 10.60 22.29
CA ASP A 36 8.06 10.69 23.50
C ASP A 36 9.01 9.49 23.68
N TYR A 37 9.12 8.61 22.68
CA TYR A 37 10.05 7.48 22.66
C TYR A 37 11.44 7.87 22.13
N GLN A 38 12.47 7.06 22.44
CA GLN A 38 13.81 7.28 21.90
C GLN A 38 13.95 6.69 20.49
N GLU A 39 13.36 5.52 20.26
CA GLU A 39 13.28 4.83 18.96
C GLU A 39 12.01 3.97 18.94
N VAL A 40 11.37 3.86 17.78
CA VAL A 40 10.28 2.91 17.53
C VAL A 40 10.58 2.18 16.21
N ASN A 41 11.15 1.00 16.34
CA ASN A 41 11.60 0.18 15.22
C ASN A 41 10.50 -0.78 14.78
N VAL A 42 10.03 -0.65 13.54
CA VAL A 42 8.97 -1.47 12.96
C VAL A 42 9.45 -2.21 11.71
N GLU A 43 9.27 -3.52 11.70
CA GLU A 43 9.55 -4.39 10.54
C GLU A 43 8.35 -4.39 9.60
N ILE A 44 8.55 -3.98 8.35
CA ILE A 44 7.56 -4.02 7.28
C ILE A 44 7.96 -5.09 6.28
N GLU A 45 7.06 -6.05 6.02
CA GLU A 45 7.30 -7.19 5.12
C GLU A 45 6.55 -7.06 3.78
N GLN A 46 5.33 -6.50 3.78
CA GLN A 46 4.54 -6.37 2.55
C GLN A 46 3.53 -5.24 2.66
N VAL A 47 3.34 -4.50 1.57
CA VAL A 47 2.20 -3.61 1.36
C VAL A 47 1.30 -4.19 0.28
N SER A 48 0.00 -4.29 0.54
CA SER A 48 -0.99 -4.74 -0.45
C SER A 48 -2.12 -3.72 -0.56
N ALA A 49 -2.68 -3.54 -1.75
CA ALA A 49 -3.81 -2.65 -2.01
C ALA A 49 -5.03 -3.44 -2.49
N GLN A 50 -6.20 -3.13 -1.94
CA GLN A 50 -7.48 -3.60 -2.45
C GLN A 50 -8.10 -2.57 -3.37
N ILE A 51 -8.22 -2.92 -4.65
CA ILE A 51 -8.69 -2.04 -5.71
C ILE A 51 -10.10 -2.42 -6.15
N ASP A 52 -10.98 -1.42 -6.22
CA ASP A 52 -12.23 -1.47 -6.96
C ASP A 52 -11.99 -0.80 -8.32
N ALA A 53 -11.73 -1.61 -9.35
CA ALA A 53 -11.30 -1.16 -10.67
C ALA A 53 -12.49 -0.84 -11.59
N ASP A 54 -12.25 0.02 -12.59
CA ASP A 54 -13.27 0.37 -13.59
C ASP A 54 -13.67 -0.84 -14.46
N ASP A 55 -12.73 -1.75 -14.75
CA ASP A 55 -13.04 -3.11 -15.21
C ASP A 55 -13.21 -4.04 -14.00
N PRO A 56 -14.44 -4.52 -13.68
CA PRO A 56 -14.67 -5.36 -12.52
C PRO A 56 -13.90 -6.69 -12.52
N ASN A 57 -13.39 -7.13 -13.68
CA ASN A 57 -12.52 -8.32 -13.77
C ASN A 57 -11.10 -8.07 -13.24
N GLN A 58 -10.74 -6.81 -13.02
CA GLN A 58 -9.47 -6.36 -12.46
C GLN A 58 -9.59 -5.88 -11.01
N SER A 59 -10.79 -5.89 -10.40
CA SER A 59 -10.92 -5.59 -8.96
C SER A 59 -10.32 -6.71 -8.09
N GLY A 60 -9.63 -6.37 -7.01
CA GLY A 60 -8.99 -7.37 -6.15
C GLY A 60 -7.87 -6.85 -5.27
N TRP A 61 -7.19 -7.79 -4.62
CA TRP A 61 -5.97 -7.53 -3.85
C TRP A 61 -4.74 -7.60 -4.75
N TYR A 62 -3.88 -6.60 -4.64
CA TYR A 62 -2.62 -6.49 -5.34
C TYR A 62 -1.50 -6.33 -4.32
N ASP A 63 -0.48 -7.18 -4.39
CA ASP A 63 0.75 -6.98 -3.63
C ASP A 63 1.62 -5.95 -4.35
N LEU A 64 2.04 -4.92 -3.61
CA LEU A 64 2.84 -3.83 -4.14
C LEU A 64 4.34 -4.18 -4.02
N PRO A 65 5.19 -3.71 -4.94
CA PRO A 65 6.63 -3.70 -4.73
C PRO A 65 6.95 -2.94 -3.44
N THR A 66 7.40 -3.66 -2.42
CA THR A 66 7.58 -3.14 -1.05
C THR A 66 9.05 -3.05 -0.72
N ASN A 67 9.48 -1.91 -0.17
CA ASN A 67 10.81 -1.77 0.44
C ASN A 67 10.75 -2.42 1.84
N GLN A 68 11.01 -3.73 1.89
CA GLN A 68 11.00 -4.49 3.14
C GLN A 68 12.16 -4.09 4.03
N GLY A 69 11.92 -4.02 5.34
CA GLY A 69 12.96 -3.68 6.30
C GLY A 69 12.44 -3.26 7.66
N ILE A 70 13.37 -2.97 8.56
CA ILE A 70 13.11 -2.40 9.88
C ILE A 70 13.38 -0.90 9.79
N TYR A 71 12.39 -0.10 10.15
CA TYR A 71 12.45 1.36 10.11
C TYR A 71 12.26 1.91 11.53
N ASP A 72 13.16 2.78 11.97
CA ASP A 72 12.88 3.64 13.11
C ASP A 72 11.93 4.76 12.65
N LEU A 73 10.68 4.68 13.09
CA LEU A 73 9.65 5.64 12.68
C LEU A 73 10.02 7.08 13.09
N LEU A 74 10.75 7.23 14.19
CA LEU A 74 11.12 8.55 14.73
C LEU A 74 12.22 9.24 13.91
N GLU A 75 12.89 8.55 12.97
CA GLU A 75 13.79 9.21 12.01
C GLU A 75 13.03 10.02 10.94
N TYR A 76 11.74 9.71 10.74
CA TYR A 76 10.93 10.22 9.63
C TYR A 76 9.77 11.08 10.13
N GLN A 77 10.08 12.22 10.73
CA GLN A 77 9.09 13.16 11.27
C GLN A 77 8.80 14.33 10.32
N ASP A 78 7.56 14.82 10.39
CA ASP A 78 7.05 16.00 9.68
C ASP A 78 7.25 15.96 8.15
N THR A 79 8.28 16.67 7.65
CA THR A 79 8.59 16.75 6.21
C THR A 79 9.48 15.61 5.73
N ASN A 80 10.04 14.81 6.65
CA ASN A 80 10.87 13.67 6.29
C ASN A 80 10.01 12.41 6.15
N SER A 81 10.23 11.64 5.09
CA SER A 81 9.48 10.40 4.85
C SER A 81 10.32 9.40 4.07
N PHE A 82 10.07 8.12 4.30
CA PHE A 82 10.68 7.03 3.54
C PHE A 82 9.68 6.44 2.54
N GLU A 83 10.19 5.91 1.44
CA GLU A 83 9.37 5.23 0.44
C GLU A 83 9.17 3.76 0.86
N VAL A 84 7.92 3.37 1.11
CA VAL A 84 7.58 2.00 1.56
C VAL A 84 7.08 1.13 0.42
N ALA A 85 6.46 1.71 -0.61
CA ALA A 85 6.10 1.01 -1.85
C ALA A 85 6.27 1.92 -3.07
N TYR A 86 6.67 1.34 -4.21
CA TYR A 86 7.03 2.10 -5.41
C TYR A 86 6.62 1.40 -6.70
N ASP A 87 6.46 2.18 -7.77
CA ASP A 87 6.27 1.77 -9.16
C ASP A 87 5.24 0.63 -9.37
N ALA A 88 4.19 0.60 -8.53
CA ALA A 88 3.14 -0.39 -8.66
C ALA A 88 2.22 -0.03 -9.83
N SER A 89 2.23 -0.84 -10.88
CA SER A 89 1.25 -0.76 -11.97
C SER A 89 -0.07 -1.39 -11.51
N LEU A 90 -1.11 -0.57 -11.38
CA LEU A 90 -2.43 -0.99 -10.93
C LEU A 90 -3.50 -0.58 -11.95
N PRO A 91 -4.62 -1.31 -12.03
CA PRO A 91 -5.74 -0.87 -12.86
C PRO A 91 -6.31 0.45 -12.34
N VAL A 92 -6.78 1.31 -13.25
CA VAL A 92 -7.54 2.52 -12.90
C VAL A 92 -8.78 2.16 -12.09
N GLY A 93 -9.03 2.93 -11.03
CA GLY A 93 -10.13 2.69 -10.09
C GLY A 93 -9.93 3.37 -8.74
N VAL A 94 -10.42 2.75 -7.68
CA VAL A 94 -10.38 3.28 -6.30
C VAL A 94 -9.64 2.32 -5.36
N ILE A 95 -8.70 2.87 -4.59
CA ILE A 95 -8.08 2.13 -3.46
C ILE A 95 -9.06 2.14 -2.30
N THR A 96 -9.55 0.96 -1.91
CA THR A 96 -10.51 0.78 -0.81
C THR A 96 -9.86 0.39 0.52
N GLU A 97 -8.70 -0.25 0.45
CA GLU A 97 -7.93 -0.69 1.61
C GLU A 97 -6.44 -0.79 1.22
N LEU A 98 -5.56 -0.27 2.08
CA LEU A 98 -4.13 -0.60 2.07
C LEU A 98 -3.83 -1.48 3.28
N ARG A 99 -3.02 -2.51 3.09
CA ARG A 99 -2.62 -3.43 4.14
C ARG A 99 -1.11 -3.45 4.25
N PHE A 100 -0.63 -3.30 5.48
CA PHE A 100 0.76 -3.45 5.88
C PHE A 100 0.89 -4.74 6.69
N LEU A 101 1.63 -5.70 6.15
CA LEU A 101 2.12 -6.87 6.84
C LEU A 101 3.38 -6.45 7.60
N LEU A 102 3.32 -6.57 8.92
CA LEU A 102 4.46 -6.29 9.79
C LEU A 102 5.13 -7.60 10.19
N GLY A 103 6.44 -7.60 10.35
CA GLY A 103 7.19 -8.76 10.84
C GLY A 103 7.16 -8.86 12.37
N ASP A 104 8.01 -9.73 12.92
CA ASP A 104 8.11 -9.99 14.36
C ASP A 104 9.25 -9.19 15.03
N ALA A 105 10.17 -8.61 14.26
CA ALA A 105 11.36 -7.92 14.74
C ALA A 105 11.13 -6.44 15.11
N ASN A 106 10.00 -6.15 15.78
CA ASN A 106 9.66 -4.80 16.22
C ASN A 106 10.21 -4.52 17.62
N THR A 107 10.76 -3.33 17.85
CA THR A 107 11.31 -2.92 19.17
C THR A 107 11.03 -1.45 19.50
N VAL A 108 11.01 -1.13 20.79
CA VAL A 108 10.98 0.25 21.30
C VAL A 108 12.16 0.48 22.23
N LEU A 109 12.80 1.64 22.13
CA LEU A 109 13.85 2.07 23.06
C LEU A 109 13.25 2.99 24.13
N VAL A 110 13.31 2.56 25.39
CA VAL A 110 12.85 3.33 26.55
C VAL A 110 13.92 3.28 27.63
N ASP A 111 14.30 4.44 28.18
CA ASP A 111 15.36 4.58 29.17
C ASP A 111 16.67 3.85 28.77
N SER A 112 17.04 3.95 27.49
CA SER A 112 18.20 3.30 26.88
C SER A 112 18.18 1.76 26.93
N VAL A 113 17.02 1.15 27.12
CA VAL A 113 16.80 -0.31 27.07
C VAL A 113 15.83 -0.66 25.95
N TYR A 114 16.22 -1.60 25.09
CA TYR A 114 15.33 -2.13 24.06
C TYR A 114 14.32 -3.11 24.65
N TYR A 115 13.07 -2.95 24.26
CA TYR A 115 11.98 -3.86 24.56
C TYR A 115 11.35 -4.37 23.28
N ASP A 116 11.02 -5.67 23.25
CA ASP A 116 10.21 -6.26 22.18
C ASP A 116 8.83 -5.58 22.13
N LEU A 117 8.43 -5.18 20.92
CA LEU A 117 7.09 -4.73 20.61
C LEU A 117 6.28 -5.89 20.02
N LYS A 118 5.52 -6.59 20.86
CA LYS A 118 4.68 -7.70 20.36
C LYS A 118 3.42 -7.15 19.70
N THR A 119 3.12 -7.63 18.49
CA THR A 119 1.87 -7.37 17.77
C THR A 119 0.81 -8.41 18.19
N PRO A 120 -0.18 -8.08 19.03
CA PRO A 120 -1.08 -9.08 19.63
C PRO A 120 -2.07 -9.73 18.64
N SER A 121 -2.15 -9.24 17.40
CA SER A 121 -3.01 -9.74 16.34
C SER A 121 -2.19 -10.07 15.09
N GLY A 122 -2.41 -11.26 14.51
CA GLY A 122 -1.78 -11.71 13.26
C GLY A 122 -1.71 -10.59 12.22
N GLN A 123 -0.48 -10.36 11.74
CA GLN A 123 0.05 -9.09 11.26
C GLN A 123 -0.60 -8.56 9.97
N GLN A 124 -1.82 -8.05 10.03
CA GLN A 124 -2.42 -7.32 8.91
C GLN A 124 -2.94 -6.00 9.44
N SER A 125 -2.05 -5.01 9.57
CA SER A 125 -2.51 -3.64 9.82
C SER A 125 -3.11 -3.09 8.54
N GLY A 126 -4.38 -2.72 8.56
CA GLY A 126 -5.15 -2.30 7.40
C GLY A 126 -5.65 -0.86 7.56
N LEU A 127 -5.32 0.01 6.59
CA LEU A 127 -5.87 1.33 6.45
C LEU A 127 -7.00 1.29 5.42
N LYS A 128 -8.23 1.55 5.87
CA LYS A 128 -9.36 1.77 4.95
C LYS A 128 -9.31 3.19 4.42
N ILE A 129 -8.57 3.35 3.33
CA ILE A 129 -8.60 4.58 2.55
C ILE A 129 -9.95 4.66 1.85
N LYS A 130 -10.64 5.79 2.00
CA LYS A 130 -11.88 6.04 1.27
C LYS A 130 -11.61 7.10 0.22
N ASN A 131 -12.04 6.83 -1.00
CA ASN A 131 -12.15 7.80 -2.09
C ASN A 131 -10.82 8.35 -2.62
N VAL A 132 -9.74 7.56 -2.61
CA VAL A 132 -8.56 7.88 -3.43
C VAL A 132 -8.76 7.27 -4.80
N ASN A 133 -9.00 8.14 -5.78
CA ASN A 133 -9.00 7.75 -7.18
C ASN A 133 -7.55 7.54 -7.62
N ILE A 134 -7.31 6.48 -8.39
CA ILE A 134 -6.04 6.30 -9.11
C ILE A 134 -6.27 6.91 -10.50
N PRO A 135 -5.82 8.16 -10.78
CA PRO A 135 -5.94 8.74 -12.10
C PRO A 135 -4.96 8.06 -13.08
N ASP A 136 -5.13 8.31 -14.37
CA ASP A 136 -4.33 7.67 -15.44
C ASP A 136 -2.82 7.96 -15.33
N ASP A 137 -2.42 9.04 -14.64
CA ASP A 137 -1.03 9.43 -14.40
C ASP A 137 -0.45 8.89 -13.07
N GLY A 138 -1.27 8.19 -12.28
CA GLY A 138 -0.86 7.60 -11.00
C GLY A 138 -1.13 8.48 -9.78
N VAL A 139 -0.77 7.96 -8.60
CA VAL A 139 -0.99 8.64 -7.31
C VAL A 139 0.15 8.37 -6.35
N GLU A 140 0.59 9.39 -5.62
CA GLU A 140 1.52 9.25 -4.50
C GLU A 140 0.78 9.48 -3.17
N LEU A 141 0.91 8.55 -2.23
CA LEU A 141 0.28 8.62 -0.91
C LEU A 141 1.31 8.87 0.18
N LEU A 142 1.05 9.86 1.03
CA LEU A 142 1.79 10.05 2.28
C LEU A 142 0.98 9.50 3.45
N ILE A 143 1.55 8.53 4.16
CA ILE A 143 0.93 7.86 5.30
C ILE A 143 1.67 8.21 6.58
N ASP A 144 0.91 8.63 7.60
CA ASP A 144 1.37 8.82 8.97
C ASP A 144 1.21 7.53 9.76
N PHE A 145 2.31 7.01 10.28
CA PHE A 145 2.35 5.93 11.26
C PHE A 145 2.63 6.53 12.63
N ASP A 146 1.57 6.92 13.32
CA ASP A 146 1.56 7.55 14.64
C ASP A 146 2.16 6.60 15.70
N ALA A 147 3.47 6.69 15.94
CA ALA A 147 4.21 5.79 16.80
C ALA A 147 3.75 5.91 18.26
N GLU A 148 3.49 7.13 18.72
CA GLU A 148 2.99 7.45 20.06
C GLU A 148 1.64 6.79 20.33
N ALA A 149 0.69 6.87 19.38
CA ALA A 149 -0.59 6.20 19.51
C ALA A 149 -0.51 4.67 19.31
N SER A 150 0.54 4.18 18.67
CA SER A 150 0.70 2.77 18.29
C SER A 150 1.37 1.92 19.37
N VAL A 151 2.24 2.52 20.18
CA VAL A 151 2.96 1.81 21.25
C VAL A 151 2.17 1.87 22.55
N HIS A 152 2.01 0.71 23.20
CA HIS A 152 1.35 0.65 24.50
C HIS A 152 2.13 -0.19 25.50
N GLN A 153 2.35 0.37 26.68
CA GLN A 153 2.86 -0.37 27.83
C GLN A 153 1.73 -1.13 28.52
N THR A 154 1.92 -2.42 28.72
CA THR A 154 1.02 -3.29 29.48
C THR A 154 1.29 -3.14 30.98
N GLY A 155 0.31 -3.50 31.83
CA GLY A 155 0.46 -3.44 33.29
C GLY A 155 1.59 -4.29 33.90
N ASN A 156 2.19 -5.18 33.10
CA ASN A 156 3.34 -6.00 33.49
C ASN A 156 4.68 -5.47 32.95
N GLY A 157 4.72 -4.22 32.44
CA GLY A 157 5.93 -3.57 31.93
C GLY A 157 6.41 -4.04 30.55
N LYS A 158 5.61 -4.86 29.84
CA LYS A 158 5.88 -5.23 28.44
C LYS A 158 5.27 -4.20 27.50
N TYR A 159 5.81 -4.06 26.30
CA TYR A 159 5.27 -3.20 25.26
C TYR A 159 4.58 -4.03 24.17
N ILE A 160 3.51 -3.46 23.60
CA ILE A 160 2.80 -4.03 22.46
C ILE A 160 2.65 -2.97 21.37
N LEU A 161 2.63 -3.42 20.12
CA LEU A 161 2.38 -2.59 18.96
C LEU A 161 0.95 -2.80 18.47
N LYS A 162 0.19 -1.71 18.41
CA LYS A 162 -1.14 -1.62 17.78
C LYS A 162 -1.12 -0.49 16.76
N PRO A 163 -0.72 -0.77 15.50
CA PRO A 163 -0.47 0.28 14.52
C PRO A 163 -1.69 1.19 14.30
N VAL A 164 -1.44 2.50 14.35
CA VAL A 164 -2.39 3.57 14.02
C VAL A 164 -1.86 4.28 12.78
N LEU A 165 -2.47 4.00 11.64
CA LEU A 165 -2.09 4.55 10.33
C LEU A 165 -3.14 5.57 9.85
N LYS A 166 -2.70 6.66 9.21
CA LYS A 166 -3.58 7.68 8.61
C LYS A 166 -3.02 8.15 7.27
N VAL A 167 -3.88 8.45 6.29
CA VAL A 167 -3.44 9.19 5.10
C VAL A 167 -3.32 10.66 5.48
N VAL A 168 -2.16 11.25 5.25
CA VAL A 168 -1.91 12.68 5.47
C VAL A 168 -2.20 13.47 4.22
N ASP A 169 -1.71 12.98 3.08
CA ASP A 169 -1.81 13.69 1.81
C ASP A 169 -1.91 12.72 0.63
N THR A 170 -2.46 13.23 -0.47
CA THR A 170 -2.52 12.59 -1.79
C THR A 170 -1.87 13.56 -2.76
N LEU A 171 -0.69 13.20 -3.26
CA LEU A 171 0.18 14.05 -4.07
C LEU A 171 0.03 13.76 -5.55
#